data_AF-A0A504YRN1-F1
#
_entry.id   AF-A0A504YRN1-F1
#
_cell.length_a   1.000
_cell.length_b   1.000
_cell.length_c   1.000
_cell.angle_alpha   90.00
_cell.angle_beta   90.00
_cell.angle_gamma   90.00
#
_symmetry.space_group_name_H-M   'P 1'
#
loop_
_entity.id
_entity.type
_entity.pdbx_description
1 polymer ?
#
loop_
_entity_poly.entity_id
_entity_poly.type
_entity_poly.pdbx_seq_one_letter_code
_entity_poly.pdbx_strand_id
1 'polypeptide(L)'
;MFRKLAESIHSLVSLSHLLYQMYNFSQFTIQLNELEPDVAPTDSRLRPDQRLMEDGYWDQANEEKRRLEQKQRTKRHRWKREQASGSGSKMPLFTPVWFVSRKDPVTGEESHVYKGNYWDAKKAQDWSACPDIY
;
A
#
# COMPACT_ATOMS: atom_id res chain seq x y z
N MET A 1 -10.86 10.07 12.52
CA MET A 1 -10.35 10.99 13.57
C MET A 1 -9.66 12.25 13.01
N PHE A 2 -8.83 12.10 11.98
CA PHE A 2 -8.00 13.19 11.41
C PHE A 2 -8.75 14.33 10.70
N ARG A 3 -9.87 14.05 10.00
CA ARG A 3 -10.66 15.09 9.31
C ARG A 3 -11.28 16.12 10.27
N LYS A 4 -11.76 15.70 11.43
CA LYS A 4 -12.39 16.60 12.42
C LYS A 4 -11.38 17.51 13.15
N LEU A 5 -10.08 17.18 13.08
CA LEU A 5 -9.00 17.92 13.74
C LEU A 5 -8.30 18.90 12.79
N ALA A 6 -8.30 18.63 11.48
CA ALA A 6 -7.74 19.53 10.47
C ALA A 6 -8.53 20.85 10.30
N GLU A 7 -9.82 20.86 10.65
CA GLU A 7 -10.70 22.03 10.50
C GLU A 7 -10.57 23.07 11.64
N SER A 8 -9.83 22.79 12.72
CA SER A 8 -9.72 23.66 13.89
C SER A 8 -8.29 24.19 14.09
N ILE A 9 -7.82 25.04 13.17
CA ILE A 9 -6.49 25.68 13.27
C ILE A 9 -6.67 27.19 13.53
N HIS A 10 -6.87 27.58 14.79
CA HIS A 10 -6.86 28.99 15.20
C HIS A 10 -5.95 29.34 16.39
N SER A 11 -5.09 28.44 16.90
CA SER A 11 -4.03 28.86 17.84
C SER A 11 -2.76 28.00 17.80
N LEU A 12 -1.60 28.65 17.94
CA LEU A 12 -0.27 28.02 17.95
C LEU A 12 -0.04 27.10 19.15
N VAL A 13 -0.77 27.30 20.25
CA VAL A 13 -0.70 26.44 21.46
C VAL A 13 -1.49 25.14 21.25
N SER A 14 -2.49 25.14 20.37
CA SER A 14 -3.28 23.96 20.01
C SER A 14 -2.54 23.03 19.04
N LEU A 15 -1.67 23.59 18.18
CA LEU A 15 -0.96 22.85 17.13
C LEU A 15 0.09 21.88 17.68
N SER A 16 0.87 22.26 18.68
CA SER A 16 1.92 21.40 19.24
C SER A 16 1.36 20.16 19.95
N HIS A 17 0.27 20.32 20.70
CA HIS A 17 -0.42 19.21 21.37
C HIS A 17 -1.08 18.27 20.37
N LEU A 18 -1.64 18.81 19.28
CA LEU A 18 -2.24 18.03 18.21
C LEU A 18 -1.21 17.22 17.43
N LEU A 19 -0.04 17.80 17.13
CA LEU A 19 1.07 17.11 16.46
C LEU A 19 1.58 15.94 17.29
N TYR A 20 1.71 16.11 18.61
CA TYR A 20 2.13 15.04 19.51
C TYR A 20 1.13 13.87 19.54
N GLN A 21 -0.17 14.15 19.44
CA GLN A 21 -1.22 13.12 19.37
C GLN A 21 -1.34 12.45 17.99
N MET A 22 -0.72 13.03 16.95
CA MET A 22 -0.82 12.57 15.57
C MET A 22 0.54 12.09 15.04
N TYR A 23 1.27 11.32 15.85
CA TYR A 23 2.56 10.72 15.49
C TYR A 23 3.63 11.72 15.01
N ASN A 24 3.50 13.00 15.37
CA ASN A 24 4.34 14.10 14.88
C ASN A 24 4.33 14.21 13.35
N PHE A 25 3.24 13.82 12.70
CA PHE A 25 3.10 13.91 11.27
C PHE A 25 3.01 15.36 10.80
N SER A 26 3.73 15.65 9.71
CA SER A 26 3.55 16.90 8.98
C SER A 26 2.17 16.94 8.33
N GLN A 27 1.70 18.13 7.97
CA GLN A 27 0.46 18.27 7.19
C GLN A 27 0.48 17.45 5.91
N PHE A 28 1.62 17.41 5.20
CA PHE A 28 1.80 16.58 4.01
C PHE A 28 1.61 15.09 4.32
N THR A 29 2.21 14.60 5.41
CA THR A 29 2.10 13.20 5.83
C THR A 29 0.66 12.80 6.16
N ILE A 30 -0.11 13.70 6.80
CA ILE A 30 -1.52 13.48 7.11
C ILE A 30 -2.35 13.32 5.83
N GLN A 31 -2.05 14.09 4.79
CA GLN A 31 -2.77 14.06 3.52
C GLN A 31 -2.49 12.80 2.68
N LEU A 32 -1.36 12.11 2.89
CA LEU A 32 -0.97 10.94 2.08
C LEU A 32 -2.02 9.82 2.11
N ASN A 33 -2.74 9.64 3.22
CA ASN A 33 -3.73 8.58 3.36
C ASN A 33 -5.19 9.06 3.29
N GLU A 34 -5.43 10.29 2.85
CA GLU A 34 -6.78 10.76 2.54
C GLU A 34 -7.36 9.95 1.38
N LEU A 35 -8.62 9.52 1.52
CA LEU A 35 -9.30 8.71 0.52
C LEU A 35 -9.40 9.47 -0.81
N GLU A 36 -8.97 8.81 -1.88
CA GLU A 36 -9.08 9.26 -3.26
C GLU A 36 -9.95 8.25 -4.01
N PRO A 37 -10.98 8.69 -4.73
CA PRO A 37 -11.78 7.80 -5.56
C PRO A 37 -10.94 7.23 -6.71
N ASP A 38 -11.42 6.16 -7.34
CA ASP A 38 -10.93 5.72 -8.64
C ASP A 38 -9.44 5.32 -8.67
N VAL A 39 -8.89 4.89 -7.53
CA VAL A 39 -7.52 4.35 -7.41
C VAL A 39 -7.51 2.82 -7.56
N ALA A 40 -6.34 2.27 -7.88
CA ALA A 40 -6.17 0.82 -7.97
C ALA A 40 -6.57 0.12 -6.66
N PRO A 41 -7.14 -1.10 -6.70
CA PRO A 41 -7.51 -1.86 -5.50
C PRO A 41 -6.31 -2.23 -4.60
N THR A 42 -5.08 -2.05 -5.10
CA THR A 42 -3.83 -2.26 -4.38
C THR A 42 -3.26 -0.97 -3.75
N ASP A 43 -3.96 0.16 -3.86
CA ASP A 43 -3.53 1.45 -3.30
C ASP A 43 -3.56 1.42 -1.77
N SER A 44 -2.53 1.99 -1.13
CA SER A 44 -2.39 1.96 0.34
C SER A 44 -3.55 2.60 1.08
N ARG A 45 -4.29 3.55 0.47
CA ARG A 45 -5.46 4.18 1.08
C ARG A 45 -6.60 3.21 1.37
N LEU A 46 -6.63 2.08 0.64
CA LEU A 46 -7.61 1.02 0.73
C LEU A 46 -7.18 -0.11 1.69
N ARG A 47 -5.99 0.00 2.27
CA ARG A 47 -5.47 -1.01 3.20
C ARG A 47 -6.27 -1.02 4.51
N PRO A 48 -6.99 -2.11 4.84
CA PRO A 48 -8.04 -2.10 5.87
C PRO A 48 -7.50 -1.97 7.29
N ASP A 49 -6.38 -2.62 7.62
CA ASP A 49 -5.73 -2.51 8.94
C ASP A 49 -5.27 -1.07 9.22
N GLN A 50 -4.67 -0.42 8.22
CA GLN A 50 -4.24 0.97 8.33
C GLN A 50 -5.44 1.93 8.49
N ARG A 51 -6.53 1.72 7.74
CA ARG A 51 -7.75 2.53 7.87
C ARG A 51 -8.38 2.41 9.26
N LEU A 52 -8.55 1.18 9.75
CA LEU A 52 -9.09 0.92 11.08
C LEU A 52 -8.24 1.57 12.19
N MET A 53 -6.91 1.51 12.04
CA MET A 53 -5.98 2.17 12.95
C MET A 53 -6.18 3.69 12.95
N GLU A 54 -6.30 4.32 11.77
CA GLU A 54 -6.53 5.77 11.65
C GLU A 54 -7.88 6.24 12.21
N ASP A 55 -8.87 5.35 12.23
CA ASP A 55 -10.18 5.59 12.82
C ASP A 55 -10.24 5.25 14.32
N GLY A 56 -9.16 4.71 14.89
CA GLY A 56 -9.03 4.42 16.32
C GLY A 56 -9.53 3.02 16.73
N TYR A 57 -9.88 2.16 15.77
CA TYR A 57 -10.35 0.79 16.01
C TYR A 57 -9.17 -0.18 16.13
N TRP A 58 -8.40 -0.05 17.21
CA TRP A 58 -7.13 -0.78 17.43
C TRP A 58 -7.25 -2.31 17.35
N ASP A 59 -8.24 -2.89 18.02
CA ASP A 59 -8.40 -4.35 18.05
C ASP A 59 -8.75 -4.91 16.66
N GLN A 60 -9.63 -4.22 15.94
CA GLN A 60 -10.02 -4.59 14.58
C GLN A 60 -8.84 -4.42 13.60
N ALA A 61 -8.06 -3.34 13.75
CA ALA A 61 -6.85 -3.13 12.96
C ALA A 61 -5.82 -4.25 13.16
N ASN A 62 -5.63 -4.70 14.39
CA ASN A 62 -4.72 -5.80 14.71
C ASN A 62 -5.20 -7.14 14.10
N GLU A 63 -6.50 -7.41 14.14
CA GLU A 63 -7.08 -8.60 13.50
C GLU A 63 -6.89 -8.57 11.99
N GLU A 64 -7.22 -7.45 11.34
CA GLU A 64 -7.04 -7.28 9.90
C GLU A 64 -5.57 -7.38 9.50
N LYS A 65 -4.66 -6.80 10.28
CA LYS A 65 -3.22 -6.92 10.05
C LYS A 65 -2.79 -8.38 10.04
N ARG A 66 -3.24 -9.16 11.03
CA ARG A 66 -2.94 -10.60 11.13
C ARG A 66 -3.48 -11.37 9.94
N ARG A 67 -4.72 -11.08 9.50
CA ARG A 67 -5.32 -11.69 8.30
C ARG A 67 -4.50 -11.41 7.05
N LEU A 68 -4.10 -10.15 6.82
CA LEU A 68 -3.30 -9.73 5.67
C LEU A 68 -1.91 -10.38 5.65
N GLU A 69 -1.19 -10.32 6.75
CA GLU A 69 0.15 -10.92 6.86
C GLU A 69 0.10 -12.43 6.67
N GLN A 70 -0.93 -13.09 7.21
CA GLN A 70 -1.12 -14.53 7.03
C GLN A 70 -1.48 -14.88 5.58
N LYS A 71 -2.33 -14.11 4.89
CA LYS A 71 -2.63 -14.27 3.45
C LYS A 71 -1.34 -14.23 2.62
N GLN A 72 -0.51 -13.22 2.85
CA GLN A 72 0.78 -13.07 2.16
C GLN A 72 1.76 -14.19 2.51
N ARG A 73 1.84 -14.59 3.79
CA ARG A 73 2.72 -15.66 4.27
C ARG A 73 2.34 -17.01 3.67
N THR A 74 1.06 -17.36 3.63
CA THR A 74 0.56 -18.59 3.02
C THR A 74 0.88 -18.65 1.53
N LYS A 75 0.63 -17.56 0.77
CA LYS A 75 0.97 -17.47 -0.66
C LYS A 75 2.46 -17.74 -0.90
N ARG A 76 3.34 -17.13 -0.09
CA ARG A 76 4.79 -17.33 -0.16
C ARG A 76 5.21 -18.76 0.18
N HIS A 77 4.63 -19.39 1.22
CA HIS A 77 4.95 -20.78 1.56
C HIS A 77 4.52 -21.76 0.48
N ARG A 78 3.32 -21.55 -0.09
CA ARG A 78 2.83 -22.37 -1.20
C ARG A 78 3.78 -22.33 -2.38
N TRP A 79 4.15 -21.12 -2.84
CA TRP A 79 5.11 -20.96 -3.93
C TRP A 79 6.46 -21.62 -3.63
N LYS A 80 7.01 -21.46 -2.42
CA LYS A 80 8.27 -22.12 -2.04
C LYS A 80 8.18 -23.66 -2.08
N ARG A 81 7.06 -24.24 -1.64
CA ARG A 81 6.85 -25.70 -1.69
C ARG A 81 6.75 -26.20 -3.13
N GLU A 82 6.01 -25.49 -3.96
CA GLU A 82 5.88 -25.79 -5.38
C GLU A 82 7.26 -25.76 -6.07
N GLN A 83 8.06 -24.71 -5.85
CA GLN A 83 9.43 -24.62 -6.35
C GLN A 83 10.33 -25.78 -5.88
N ALA A 84 10.28 -26.12 -4.58
CA ALA A 84 11.10 -27.20 -4.02
C ALA A 84 10.72 -28.60 -4.54
N SER A 85 9.43 -28.81 -4.85
CA SER A 85 8.92 -30.09 -5.37
C SER A 85 9.22 -30.34 -6.85
N GLY A 86 9.83 -29.37 -7.56
CA GLY A 86 10.03 -29.44 -9.01
C GLY A 86 8.75 -29.33 -9.85
N SER A 87 7.58 -29.29 -9.22
CA SER A 87 6.27 -29.04 -9.86
C SER A 87 5.92 -27.56 -9.98
N GLY A 88 6.79 -26.68 -9.50
CA GLY A 88 6.57 -25.25 -9.45
C GLY A 88 6.51 -24.58 -10.82
N SER A 89 5.58 -23.64 -10.94
CA SER A 89 5.53 -22.74 -12.09
C SER A 89 6.85 -21.98 -12.21
N LYS A 90 7.41 -21.86 -13.42
CA LYS A 90 8.59 -21.02 -13.70
C LYS A 90 8.35 -19.54 -13.38
N MET A 91 7.11 -19.14 -13.09
CA MET A 91 6.75 -17.78 -12.76
C MET A 91 7.24 -17.38 -11.35
N PRO A 92 7.70 -16.12 -11.19
CA PRO A 92 8.11 -15.60 -9.89
C PRO A 92 6.92 -15.50 -8.93
N LEU A 93 7.21 -15.47 -7.62
CA LEU A 93 6.21 -15.31 -6.55
C LEU A 93 5.30 -14.09 -6.78
N PHE A 94 5.87 -13.01 -7.31
CA PHE A 94 5.19 -11.77 -7.63
C PHE A 94 5.84 -11.10 -8.84
N THR A 95 5.03 -10.57 -9.75
CA THR A 95 5.47 -9.71 -10.86
C THR A 95 4.81 -8.34 -10.68
N PRO A 96 5.58 -7.25 -10.53
CA PRO A 96 5.00 -5.91 -10.44
C PRO A 96 4.18 -5.57 -11.69
N VAL A 97 3.00 -4.98 -11.49
CA VAL A 97 2.06 -4.67 -12.59
C VAL A 97 2.52 -3.43 -13.37
N TRP A 98 2.99 -2.41 -12.65
CA TRP A 98 3.24 -1.04 -13.16
C TRP A 98 4.70 -0.75 -13.49
N PHE A 99 5.62 -1.63 -13.07
CA PHE A 99 7.06 -1.48 -13.26
C PHE A 99 7.67 -2.75 -13.82
N VAL A 100 8.80 -2.62 -14.51
CA VAL A 100 9.61 -3.73 -15.00
C VAL A 100 11.05 -3.56 -14.56
N SER A 101 11.71 -4.65 -14.18
CA SER A 101 13.13 -4.61 -13.88
C SER A 101 13.96 -4.47 -15.16
N ARG A 102 14.88 -3.51 -15.20
CA ARG A 102 15.79 -3.26 -16.32
C ARG A 102 17.20 -3.06 -15.80
N LYS A 103 18.16 -3.66 -16.49
CA LYS A 103 19.58 -3.44 -16.23
C LYS A 103 20.04 -2.25 -17.06
N ASP A 104 20.63 -1.26 -16.39
CA ASP A 104 21.24 -0.12 -17.05
C ASP A 104 22.42 -0.62 -17.93
N PRO A 105 22.49 -0.23 -19.22
CA PRO A 105 23.52 -0.71 -20.12
C PRO A 105 24.92 -0.13 -19.85
N VAL A 106 25.00 1.00 -19.13
CA VAL A 106 26.24 1.70 -18.82
C VAL A 106 26.76 1.31 -17.43
N THR A 107 25.91 1.39 -16.41
CA THR A 107 26.31 1.12 -15.01
C THR A 107 26.18 -0.36 -14.65
N GLY A 108 25.34 -1.11 -15.38
CA GLY A 108 25.01 -2.49 -15.05
C GLY A 108 24.09 -2.63 -13.83
N GLU A 109 23.58 -1.54 -13.27
CA GLU A 109 22.69 -1.56 -12.12
C GLU A 109 21.27 -1.98 -12.52
N GLU A 110 20.58 -2.67 -11.64
CA GLU A 110 19.18 -3.06 -11.83
C GLU A 110 18.26 -1.96 -11.29
N SER A 111 17.31 -1.50 -12.13
CA SER A 111 16.36 -0.45 -11.80
C SER A 111 14.94 -0.85 -12.16
N HIS A 112 13.97 -0.32 -11.42
CA HIS A 112 12.55 -0.49 -11.72
C HIS A 112 12.04 0.64 -12.61
N VAL A 113 11.77 0.33 -13.87
CA VAL A 113 11.33 1.30 -14.87
C VAL A 113 9.80 1.26 -14.97
N TYR A 114 9.17 2.44 -14.92
CA TYR A 114 7.73 2.59 -15.09
C TYR A 114 7.29 2.13 -16.48
N LYS A 115 6.23 1.31 -16.56
CA LYS A 115 5.74 0.72 -17.81
C LYS A 115 4.87 1.66 -18.65
N GLY A 116 4.43 2.79 -18.11
CA GLY A 116 3.54 3.72 -18.82
C GLY A 116 2.04 3.48 -18.60
N ASN A 117 1.63 2.33 -18.06
CA ASN A 117 0.24 1.84 -18.16
C ASN A 117 -0.65 2.09 -16.93
N TYR A 118 -0.14 2.66 -15.82
CA TYR A 118 -0.96 2.90 -14.62
C TYR A 118 -2.01 3.98 -14.87
N TRP A 119 -1.61 5.11 -15.45
CA TRP A 119 -2.52 6.24 -15.67
C TRP A 119 -3.58 5.94 -16.73
N ASP A 120 -3.25 5.14 -17.75
CA ASP A 120 -4.22 4.67 -18.73
C ASP A 120 -5.24 3.73 -18.10
N ALA A 121 -4.78 2.78 -17.27
CA ALA A 121 -5.65 1.89 -16.49
C ALA A 121 -6.57 2.69 -15.54
N LYS A 122 -6.03 3.71 -14.86
CA LYS A 122 -6.80 4.63 -14.02
C LYS A 122 -7.84 5.40 -14.83
N LYS A 123 -7.48 5.94 -15.99
CA LYS A 123 -8.44 6.65 -16.85
C LYS A 123 -9.56 5.75 -17.34
N ALA A 124 -9.25 4.49 -17.64
CA ALA A 124 -10.21 3.49 -18.08
C ALA A 124 -10.98 2.79 -16.94
N GLN A 125 -10.56 3.00 -15.68
CA GLN A 125 -11.01 2.23 -14.52
C GLN A 125 -10.87 0.71 -14.70
N ASP A 126 -9.82 0.27 -15.41
CA ASP A 126 -9.52 -1.14 -15.62
C ASP A 126 -8.41 -1.61 -14.68
N TRP A 127 -8.82 -2.34 -13.65
CA TRP A 127 -7.94 -2.93 -12.64
C TRP A 127 -7.74 -4.43 -12.80
N SER A 128 -8.08 -5.01 -13.95
CA SER A 128 -7.99 -6.47 -14.20
C SER A 128 -6.59 -7.06 -13.98
N ALA A 129 -5.54 -6.23 -14.17
CA ALA A 129 -4.16 -6.63 -13.93
C ALA A 129 -3.75 -6.61 -12.44
N CYS A 130 -4.54 -5.97 -11.56
CA CYS A 130 -4.23 -5.88 -10.14
C CYS A 130 -4.53 -7.19 -9.40
N PRO A 131 -3.58 -7.70 -8.61
CA PRO A 131 -3.86 -8.84 -7.73
C PRO A 131 -4.68 -8.42 -6.51
N ASP A 132 -5.47 -9.36 -5.98
CA ASP A 132 -6.10 -9.22 -4.68
C ASP A 132 -5.06 -9.45 -3.55
N ILE A 133 -4.68 -8.37 -2.86
CA ILE A 133 -3.65 -8.36 -1.82
C ILE A 133 -4.16 -7.95 -0.43
N TYR A 134 -5.42 -7.53 -0.33
CA TYR A 134 -6.06 -7.17 0.94
C TYR A 134 -6.96 -8.28 1.48
#